data_AF-A0A5J6N7W8-F1
#
_entry.id   AF-A0A5J6N7W8-F1
#
_cell.length_a   1.000
_cell.length_b   1.000
_cell.length_c   1.000
_cell.angle_alpha   90.00
_cell.angle_beta   90.00
_cell.angle_gamma   90.00
#
_symmetry.space_group_name_H-M   'P 1'
#
loop_
_entity.id
_entity.type
_entity.pdbx_description
1 polymer ?
#
loop_
_entity_poly.entity_id
_entity_poly.type
_entity_poly.pdbx_seq_one_letter_code
_entity_poly.pdbx_strand_id
1 'polypeptide(L)'
;MKPADVDKLYGSALQKVEPPIEFGSSEASRVWRDLEFAGFTWRVLFQFDSKSHGLVQVMLQRSRLPNAPKAYEAALAALQSRYGPPDLVCGSPQGGASASAQARERVWRLPTSSIHLVFLDIGGGELQYNVFDWPPAPSEGAWPQRFHGRGNYPQRLLIRYHPTARNDLFLPGCGR
;
A
#
# COMPACT_ATOMS: atom_id res chain seq x y z
N MET A 1 -16.23 9.64 -13.41
CA MET A 1 -16.77 10.08 -12.09
C MET A 1 -15.94 11.26 -11.62
N LYS A 2 -16.57 12.37 -11.27
CA LYS A 2 -15.95 13.60 -10.75
C LYS A 2 -16.06 13.63 -9.21
N PRO A 3 -15.35 14.54 -8.51
CA PRO A 3 -15.46 14.67 -7.05
C PRO A 3 -16.89 14.88 -6.55
N ALA A 4 -17.70 15.66 -7.27
CA ALA A 4 -19.10 15.89 -6.91
C ALA A 4 -19.96 14.62 -6.95
N ASP A 5 -19.66 13.70 -7.87
CA ASP A 5 -20.36 12.41 -7.94
C ASP A 5 -20.01 11.54 -6.72
N VAL A 6 -18.74 11.55 -6.31
CA VAL A 6 -18.26 10.85 -5.11
C VAL A 6 -18.90 11.46 -3.85
N ASP A 7 -18.98 12.79 -3.77
CA ASP A 7 -19.67 13.53 -2.70
C ASP A 7 -21.15 13.13 -2.63
N LYS A 8 -21.82 12.98 -3.77
CA LYS A 8 -23.23 12.53 -3.84
C LYS A 8 -23.42 11.09 -3.37
N LEU A 9 -22.47 10.20 -3.67
CA LEU A 9 -22.57 8.78 -3.34
C LEU A 9 -22.35 8.48 -1.85
N TYR A 10 -21.41 9.18 -1.22
CA TYR A 10 -20.97 8.84 0.14
C TYR A 10 -21.30 9.92 1.18
N GLY A 11 -21.72 11.11 0.74
CA GLY A 11 -22.27 12.16 1.59
C GLY A 11 -21.39 12.47 2.81
N SER A 12 -21.98 12.34 4.00
CA SER A 12 -21.35 12.67 5.28
C SER A 12 -20.22 11.73 5.71
N ALA A 13 -20.05 10.57 5.05
CA ALA A 13 -18.93 9.68 5.35
C ALA A 13 -17.59 10.24 4.84
N LEU A 14 -17.64 11.17 3.88
CA LEU A 14 -16.45 11.78 3.29
C LEU A 14 -16.05 13.04 4.04
N GLN A 15 -14.73 13.19 4.14
CA GLN A 15 -14.08 14.41 4.57
C GLN A 15 -13.35 15.02 3.40
N LYS A 16 -13.51 16.33 3.22
CA LYS A 16 -12.70 17.11 2.28
C LYS A 16 -11.33 17.34 2.91
N VAL A 17 -10.28 17.26 2.09
CA VAL A 17 -8.90 17.50 2.51
C VAL A 17 -8.36 18.69 1.74
N GLU A 18 -7.91 19.71 2.47
CA GLU A 18 -7.39 20.97 1.95
C GLU A 18 -6.07 21.31 2.68
N PRO A 19 -4.94 21.46 1.97
CA PRO A 19 -4.78 21.18 0.54
C PRO A 19 -4.92 19.68 0.22
N PRO A 20 -5.27 19.30 -1.03
CA PRO A 20 -5.32 17.91 -1.46
C PRO A 20 -4.00 17.18 -1.21
N ILE A 21 -4.06 15.85 -1.01
CA ILE A 21 -2.85 15.03 -0.89
C ILE A 21 -2.37 14.67 -2.29
N GLU A 22 -1.17 15.11 -2.64
CA GLU A 22 -0.56 14.86 -3.96
C GLU A 22 -0.03 13.43 -4.12
N PHE A 23 -0.32 12.83 -5.28
CA PHE A 23 0.14 11.51 -5.74
C PHE A 23 0.64 11.60 -7.18
N GLY A 24 1.59 12.52 -7.43
CA GLY A 24 2.21 12.70 -8.75
C GLY A 24 1.24 13.33 -9.75
N SER A 25 0.60 12.51 -10.58
CA SER A 25 -0.40 12.96 -11.57
C SER A 25 -1.84 12.92 -11.08
N SER A 26 -2.04 12.57 -9.81
CA SER A 26 -3.36 12.52 -9.18
C SER A 26 -3.33 13.13 -7.79
N GLU A 27 -4.47 13.58 -7.31
CA GLU A 27 -4.65 14.23 -6.02
C GLU A 27 -5.79 13.56 -5.24
N ALA A 28 -5.66 13.44 -3.92
CA ALA A 28 -6.74 12.99 -3.05
C ALA A 28 -7.30 14.17 -2.25
N SER A 29 -8.46 14.67 -2.69
CA SER A 29 -9.21 15.73 -2.02
C SER A 29 -10.41 15.22 -1.23
N ARG A 30 -10.71 13.91 -1.28
CA ARG A 30 -11.79 13.24 -0.54
C ARG A 30 -11.29 12.00 0.17
N VAL A 31 -11.64 11.87 1.44
CA VAL A 31 -11.16 10.81 2.32
C VAL A 31 -12.28 10.27 3.19
N TRP A 32 -12.41 8.94 3.28
CA TRP A 32 -13.18 8.27 4.33
C TRP A 32 -12.18 7.71 5.34
N ARG A 33 -12.16 8.22 6.57
CA ARG A 33 -11.10 7.86 7.53
C ARG A 33 -11.27 6.49 8.19
N ASP A 34 -12.51 6.13 8.48
CA ASP A 34 -12.84 5.00 9.36
C ASP A 34 -13.78 4.00 8.66
N LEU A 35 -13.38 3.50 7.49
CA LEU A 35 -14.11 2.43 6.81
C LEU A 35 -13.75 1.09 7.45
N GLU A 36 -14.74 0.38 7.97
CA GLU A 36 -14.56 -1.00 8.43
C GLU A 36 -14.59 -1.98 7.24
N PHE A 37 -13.51 -2.73 7.06
CA PHE A 37 -13.40 -3.78 6.05
C PHE A 37 -12.56 -4.94 6.59
N ALA A 38 -13.11 -6.16 6.47
CA ALA A 38 -12.52 -7.39 6.97
C ALA A 38 -12.17 -7.36 8.47
N GLY A 39 -12.97 -6.64 9.28
CA GLY A 39 -12.75 -6.51 10.73
C GLY A 39 -11.63 -5.55 11.13
N PHE A 40 -11.19 -4.69 10.19
CA PHE A 40 -10.20 -3.66 10.44
C PHE A 40 -10.65 -2.32 9.88
N THR A 41 -10.22 -1.24 10.52
CA THR A 41 -10.42 0.13 10.03
C THR A 41 -9.40 0.50 8.94
N TRP A 42 -9.90 1.12 7.88
CA TRP A 42 -9.14 1.61 6.72
C TRP A 42 -9.45 3.07 6.43
N ARG A 43 -8.39 3.79 6.01
CA ARG A 43 -8.54 5.09 5.37
C ARG A 43 -8.72 4.89 3.87
N VAL A 44 -9.82 5.34 3.31
CA VAL A 44 -10.07 5.39 1.88
C VAL A 44 -9.67 6.76 1.34
N LEU A 45 -8.84 6.76 0.31
CA LEU A 45 -8.41 7.94 -0.42
C LEU A 45 -8.98 7.84 -1.84
N PHE A 46 -9.81 8.81 -2.23
CA PHE A 46 -10.31 8.93 -3.59
C PHE A 46 -9.36 9.84 -4.36
N GLN A 47 -8.63 9.26 -5.32
CA GLN A 47 -7.63 9.96 -6.12
C GLN A 47 -8.20 10.34 -7.48
N PHE A 48 -8.12 11.62 -7.78
CA PHE A 48 -8.57 12.22 -9.03
C PHE A 48 -7.36 12.64 -9.85
N ASP A 49 -7.42 12.44 -11.16
CA ASP A 49 -6.37 12.90 -12.07
C ASP A 49 -6.29 14.44 -12.04
N SER A 50 -5.09 14.99 -11.88
CA SER A 50 -4.91 16.43 -11.64
C SER A 50 -5.26 17.30 -12.86
N LYS A 51 -5.39 16.72 -14.06
CA LYS A 51 -5.75 17.45 -15.30
C LYS A 51 -7.22 17.34 -15.64
N SER A 52 -7.75 16.12 -15.62
CA SER A 52 -9.11 15.80 -16.01
C SER A 52 -10.08 15.84 -14.83
N HIS A 53 -9.59 15.85 -13.60
CA HIS A 53 -10.37 15.73 -12.36
C HIS A 53 -11.29 14.50 -12.33
N GLY A 54 -10.98 13.47 -13.13
CA GLY A 54 -11.69 12.19 -13.13
C GLY A 54 -11.12 11.28 -12.05
N LEU A 55 -11.99 10.51 -11.38
CA LEU A 55 -11.56 9.47 -10.44
C LEU A 55 -10.71 8.43 -11.19
N VAL A 56 -9.46 8.26 -10.77
CA VAL A 56 -8.52 7.31 -11.38
C VAL A 56 -8.10 6.18 -10.44
N GLN A 57 -8.24 6.38 -9.13
CA GLN A 57 -7.94 5.34 -8.16
C GLN A 57 -8.74 5.54 -6.86
N VAL A 58 -9.17 4.42 -6.26
CA VAL A 58 -9.64 4.38 -4.87
C VAL A 58 -8.65 3.54 -4.09
N MET A 59 -7.97 4.14 -3.11
CA MET A 59 -6.95 3.49 -2.31
C MET A 59 -7.39 3.37 -0.86
N LEU A 60 -7.55 2.14 -0.36
CA LEU A 60 -7.69 1.86 1.05
C LEU A 60 -6.28 1.67 1.62
N GLN A 61 -5.97 2.37 2.69
CA GLN A 61 -4.68 2.30 3.37
C GLN A 61 -4.90 2.13 4.87
N ARG A 62 -4.11 1.26 5.50
CA ARG A 62 -3.98 1.24 6.96
C ARG A 62 -2.77 2.07 7.38
N SER A 63 -3.02 3.12 8.17
CA SER A 63 -1.98 4.01 8.72
C SER A 63 -1.40 3.51 10.04
N ARG A 64 -2.12 2.63 10.76
CA ARG A 64 -1.68 1.99 12.01
C ARG A 64 -1.59 0.49 11.77
N LEU A 65 -0.42 -0.09 12.06
CA LEU A 65 -0.09 -1.45 11.64
C LEU A 65 0.06 -2.49 12.76
N PRO A 66 -0.52 -2.34 13.97
CA PRO A 66 -0.64 -3.52 14.82
C PRO A 66 -1.45 -4.55 14.03
N ASN A 67 -0.95 -5.78 14.03
CA ASN A 67 -1.56 -6.91 13.34
C ASN A 67 -1.66 -6.73 11.81
N ALA A 68 -0.73 -6.03 11.15
CA ALA A 68 -0.75 -5.88 9.68
C ALA A 68 -0.77 -7.23 8.93
N PRO A 69 -0.03 -8.28 9.36
CA PRO A 69 -0.16 -9.60 8.75
C PRO A 69 -1.59 -10.16 8.87
N LYS A 70 -2.21 -10.07 10.06
CA LYS A 70 -3.59 -10.54 10.27
C LYS A 70 -4.59 -9.78 9.40
N ALA A 71 -4.40 -8.48 9.25
CA ALA A 71 -5.26 -7.66 8.40
C ALA A 71 -5.07 -7.93 6.90
N TYR A 72 -3.85 -8.26 6.48
CA TYR A 72 -3.59 -8.72 5.11
C TYR A 72 -4.33 -10.01 4.83
N GLU A 73 -4.21 -11.02 5.70
CA GLU A 73 -4.91 -12.30 5.54
C GLU A 73 -6.44 -12.12 5.56
N ALA A 74 -6.96 -11.26 6.46
CA ALA A 74 -8.38 -10.97 6.50
C ALA A 74 -8.87 -10.25 5.23
N ALA A 75 -8.11 -9.27 4.73
CA ALA A 75 -8.44 -8.59 3.47
C ALA A 75 -8.35 -9.54 2.28
N LEU A 76 -7.35 -10.42 2.25
CA LEU A 76 -7.20 -11.45 1.22
C LEU A 76 -8.41 -12.38 1.22
N ALA A 77 -8.79 -12.92 2.37
CA ALA A 77 -9.97 -13.78 2.50
C ALA A 77 -11.26 -13.07 2.09
N ALA A 78 -11.43 -11.80 2.47
CA ALA A 78 -12.61 -11.01 2.09
C ALA A 78 -12.66 -10.75 0.57
N LEU A 79 -11.53 -10.43 -0.05
CA LEU A 79 -11.45 -10.26 -1.50
C LEU A 79 -11.66 -11.58 -2.24
N GLN A 80 -11.10 -12.69 -1.74
CA GLN A 80 -11.28 -14.01 -2.33
C GLN A 80 -12.73 -14.50 -2.25
N SER A 81 -13.39 -14.27 -1.12
CA SER A 81 -14.81 -14.58 -0.95
C SER A 81 -15.69 -13.81 -1.94
N ARG A 82 -15.32 -12.57 -2.28
CA ARG A 82 -16.10 -11.70 -3.16
C ARG A 82 -15.79 -11.86 -4.65
N TYR A 83 -14.52 -12.07 -5.01
CA TYR A 83 -14.04 -12.00 -6.39
C TYR A 83 -13.41 -13.32 -6.88
N GLY A 84 -13.36 -14.35 -6.04
CA GLY A 84 -12.64 -15.59 -6.33
C GLY A 84 -11.13 -15.47 -6.11
N PRO A 85 -10.34 -16.49 -6.48
CA PRO A 85 -8.89 -16.42 -6.36
C PRO A 85 -8.30 -15.27 -7.20
N PRO A 86 -7.16 -14.68 -6.79
CA PRO A 86 -6.50 -13.64 -7.58
C PRO A 86 -5.96 -14.21 -8.89
N ASP A 87 -6.06 -13.42 -9.96
CA ASP A 87 -5.51 -13.74 -11.29
C ASP A 87 -3.98 -13.74 -11.29
N LEU A 88 -3.37 -12.86 -10.48
CA LEU A 88 -1.93 -12.78 -10.32
C LEU A 88 -1.51 -12.82 -8.85
N VAL A 89 -0.47 -13.59 -8.59
CA VAL A 89 0.20 -13.71 -7.30
C VAL A 89 1.63 -13.21 -7.49
N CYS A 90 1.88 -12.01 -6.99
CA CYS A 90 3.11 -11.27 -7.23
C CYS A 90 3.90 -11.06 -5.93
N GLY A 91 5.22 -10.96 -6.06
CA GLY A 91 6.14 -10.94 -4.93
C GLY A 91 6.39 -12.33 -4.34
N SER A 92 7.66 -12.64 -4.10
CA SER A 92 8.09 -13.88 -3.47
C SER A 92 8.83 -13.55 -2.16
N PRO A 93 8.73 -14.37 -1.10
CA PRO A 93 9.66 -14.32 0.02
C PRO A 93 11.03 -14.86 -0.42
N GLN A 94 11.60 -14.36 -1.52
CA GLN A 94 13.01 -14.61 -1.83
C GLN A 94 13.81 -13.54 -1.11
N GLY A 95 14.03 -13.83 0.16
CA GLY A 95 14.89 -13.05 0.99
C GLY A 95 15.54 -13.94 2.01
N GLY A 96 16.77 -14.36 1.74
CA GLY A 96 17.67 -14.76 2.82
C GLY A 96 17.82 -13.63 3.84
N ALA A 97 18.63 -13.85 4.88
CA ALA A 97 18.81 -12.91 5.99
C ALA A 97 19.18 -11.45 5.61
N SER A 98 19.50 -11.17 4.34
CA SER A 98 19.83 -9.86 3.77
C SER A 98 18.69 -9.13 3.04
N ALA A 99 17.48 -9.68 2.92
CA ALA A 99 16.40 -8.99 2.20
C ALA A 99 15.68 -7.97 3.07
N SER A 100 15.82 -6.69 2.71
CA SER A 100 15.33 -5.53 3.45
C SER A 100 13.85 -5.20 3.26
N ALA A 101 13.17 -5.74 2.24
CA ALA A 101 11.74 -5.53 2.05
C ALA A 101 11.06 -6.72 1.36
N GLN A 102 9.99 -7.23 1.97
CA GLN A 102 9.10 -8.23 1.39
C GLN A 102 7.83 -7.54 0.90
N ALA A 103 7.69 -7.39 -0.41
CA ALA A 103 6.42 -6.97 -1.02
C ALA A 103 5.61 -8.22 -1.44
N ARG A 104 4.33 -8.24 -1.10
CA ARG A 104 3.36 -9.24 -1.55
C ARG A 104 2.24 -8.50 -2.26
N GLU A 105 1.91 -8.94 -3.46
CA GLU A 105 0.79 -8.39 -4.23
C GLU A 105 -0.12 -9.51 -4.72
N ARG A 106 -1.43 -9.27 -4.65
CA ARG A 106 -2.47 -10.11 -5.25
C ARG A 106 -3.30 -9.22 -6.14
N VAL A 107 -3.52 -9.65 -7.38
CA VAL A 107 -4.25 -8.86 -8.38
C VAL A 107 -5.47 -9.62 -8.84
N TRP A 108 -6.61 -8.92 -8.89
CA TRP A 108 -7.81 -9.35 -9.59
C TRP A 108 -8.02 -8.42 -10.78
N ARG A 109 -8.20 -8.98 -11.97
CA ARG A 109 -8.51 -8.29 -13.22
C ARG A 109 -9.98 -8.48 -13.53
N LEU A 110 -10.78 -7.47 -13.22
CA LEU A 110 -12.19 -7.41 -13.57
C LEU A 110 -12.34 -6.80 -14.98
N PRO A 111 -13.53 -6.90 -15.60
CA PRO A 111 -13.74 -6.41 -16.97
C PRO A 111 -13.39 -4.92 -17.19
N THR A 112 -13.58 -4.08 -16.16
CA THR A 112 -13.36 -2.63 -16.26
C THR A 112 -12.43 -2.07 -15.18
N SER A 113 -12.05 -2.88 -14.19
CA SER A 113 -11.19 -2.46 -13.09
C SER A 113 -10.21 -3.55 -12.67
N SER A 114 -9.09 -3.13 -12.10
CA SER A 114 -8.15 -3.99 -11.41
C SER A 114 -8.20 -3.72 -9.92
N ILE A 115 -8.06 -4.77 -9.12
CA ILE A 115 -7.94 -4.72 -7.66
C ILE A 115 -6.56 -5.22 -7.28
N HIS A 116 -5.83 -4.43 -6.50
CA HIS A 116 -4.51 -4.79 -6.01
C HIS A 116 -4.54 -4.82 -4.50
N LEU A 117 -4.28 -5.98 -3.88
CA LEU A 117 -3.97 -6.08 -2.47
C LEU A 117 -2.45 -6.14 -2.31
N VAL A 118 -1.86 -5.10 -1.75
CA VAL A 118 -0.42 -5.00 -1.56
C VAL A 118 -0.09 -4.91 -0.08
N PHE A 119 0.86 -5.75 0.32
CA PHE A 119 1.49 -5.72 1.63
C PHE A 119 2.99 -5.54 1.45
N LEU A 120 3.48 -4.38 1.87
CA LEU A 120 4.91 -4.09 1.95
C LEU A 120 5.34 -4.25 3.41
N ASP A 121 6.18 -5.24 3.65
CA ASP A 121 6.84 -5.46 4.93
C ASP A 121 8.31 -5.12 4.77
N ILE A 122 8.70 -3.93 5.22
CA ILE A 122 10.11 -3.58 5.34
C ILE A 122 10.60 -4.27 6.63
N GLY A 123 11.06 -5.51 6.49
CA GLY A 123 11.76 -6.18 7.59
C GLY A 123 13.06 -5.43 7.86
N GLY A 124 13.42 -5.22 9.14
CA GLY A 124 14.62 -4.51 9.56
C GLY A 124 15.94 -5.20 9.20
N GLY A 125 16.15 -5.48 7.92
CA GLY A 125 17.40 -5.96 7.31
C GLY A 125 18.16 -4.84 6.60
N GLU A 126 17.68 -3.60 6.60
CA GLU A 126 18.55 -2.47 6.31
C GLU A 126 19.49 -2.26 7.49
N LEU A 127 20.75 -2.65 7.29
CA LEU A 127 21.88 -2.21 8.10
C LEU A 127 21.93 -0.67 8.00
N GLN A 128 21.30 0.04 8.94
CA GLN A 128 21.43 1.48 9.04
C GLN A 128 22.61 1.82 9.93
N TYR A 129 23.65 2.38 9.32
CA TYR A 129 24.78 2.96 10.04
C TYR A 129 24.30 4.19 10.82
N ASN A 130 24.82 4.38 12.03
CA ASN A 130 24.68 5.65 12.73
C ASN A 130 25.51 6.70 11.97
N VAL A 131 24.85 7.66 11.31
CA VAL A 131 25.49 8.72 10.51
C VAL A 131 26.43 9.61 11.35
N PHE A 132 26.23 9.64 12.68
CA PHE A 132 27.09 10.40 13.58
C PHE A 132 28.42 9.71 13.92
N ASP A 133 28.59 8.42 13.57
CA ASP A 133 29.80 7.63 13.83
C ASP A 133 30.66 7.42 12.57
N TRP A 134 30.59 8.35 11.60
CA TRP A 134 31.33 8.27 10.33
C TRP A 134 32.61 9.13 10.32
N PRO A 135 33.78 8.61 9.89
CA PRO A 135 34.10 7.22 9.51
C PRO A 135 34.55 6.34 10.70
N PRO A 136 34.41 5.01 10.61
CA PRO A 136 34.88 4.07 11.64
C PRO A 136 36.41 4.01 11.73
N ALA A 137 36.93 3.60 12.90
CA ALA A 137 38.34 3.28 13.07
C ALA A 137 38.71 1.98 12.31
N PRO A 138 39.85 1.93 11.60
CA PRO A 138 40.21 0.84 10.67
C PRO A 138 40.50 -0.53 11.30
N SER A 139 40.41 -0.69 12.62
CA SER A 139 40.76 -1.92 13.34
C SER A 139 39.60 -2.90 13.56
N GLU A 140 38.36 -2.50 13.31
CA GLU A 140 37.18 -3.37 13.51
C GLU A 140 36.84 -4.10 12.21
N GLY A 141 37.52 -5.21 11.95
CA GLY A 141 37.39 -6.03 10.73
C GLY A 141 36.02 -6.71 10.52
N ALA A 142 35.04 -6.53 11.40
CA ALA A 142 33.65 -6.93 11.17
C ALA A 142 32.70 -6.11 12.03
N TRP A 143 31.75 -5.45 11.37
CA TRP A 143 30.72 -4.63 11.99
C TRP A 143 29.73 -5.46 12.82
N PRO A 144 29.33 -5.03 14.03
CA PRO A 144 28.22 -5.66 14.73
C PRO A 144 26.91 -5.37 13.99
N GLN A 145 26.19 -6.41 13.57
CA GLN A 145 24.87 -6.28 12.97
C GLN A 145 23.90 -5.67 13.99
N ARG A 146 23.51 -4.41 13.79
CA ARG A 146 22.40 -3.81 14.54
C ARG A 146 21.11 -4.05 13.77
N PHE A 147 20.31 -5.00 14.25
CA PHE A 147 18.93 -5.18 13.80
C PHE A 147 18.06 -4.15 14.50
N HIS A 148 17.47 -3.22 13.75
CA HIS A 148 16.25 -2.57 14.24
C HIS A 148 15.16 -3.64 14.26
N GLY A 149 14.61 -3.95 15.44
CA GLY A 149 13.60 -4.99 15.60
C GLY A 149 12.46 -4.86 14.59
N ARG A 150 11.89 -6.00 14.17
CA ARG A 150 10.64 -6.07 13.38
C ARG A 150 9.56 -5.25 14.10
N GLY A 151 9.32 -4.02 13.65
CA GLY A 151 8.37 -3.11 14.31
C GLY A 151 8.60 -1.61 14.06
N ASN A 152 9.83 -1.20 13.71
CA ASN A 152 10.14 0.24 13.53
C ASN A 152 10.07 0.76 12.09
N TYR A 153 9.93 -0.12 11.09
CA TYR A 153 9.76 0.30 9.70
C TYR A 153 8.29 0.35 9.31
N PRO A 154 7.89 1.32 8.46
CA PRO A 154 6.50 1.47 8.07
C PRO A 154 6.09 0.31 7.16
N GLN A 155 5.42 -0.70 7.74
CA GLN A 155 4.66 -1.65 6.93
C GLN A 155 3.60 -0.85 6.14
N ARG A 156 3.26 -1.27 4.93
CA ARG A 156 2.16 -0.63 4.19
C ARG A 156 1.23 -1.71 3.70
N LEU A 157 0.02 -1.71 4.27
CA LEU A 157 -1.08 -2.53 3.79
C LEU A 157 -2.06 -1.64 3.06
N LEU A 158 -2.31 -1.97 1.79
CA LEU A 158 -3.13 -1.16 0.91
C LEU A 158 -3.95 -2.04 -0.05
N ILE A 159 -5.15 -1.56 -0.36
CA ILE A 159 -6.01 -2.11 -1.41
C ILE A 159 -6.23 -0.99 -2.42
N ARG A 160 -5.97 -1.22 -3.70
CA ARG A 160 -6.20 -0.23 -4.76
C ARG A 160 -7.21 -0.76 -5.75
N TYR A 161 -8.15 0.10 -6.12
CA TYR A 161 -9.06 -0.09 -7.24
C TYR A 161 -8.74 0.96 -8.29
N HIS A 162 -8.53 0.56 -9.54
CA HIS A 162 -8.32 1.48 -10.65
C HIS A 162 -8.84 0.88 -11.97
N PRO A 163 -9.03 1.68 -13.03
CA PRO A 163 -9.38 1.15 -14.34
C PRO A 163 -8.32 0.17 -14.87
N THR A 164 -8.74 -0.91 -15.55
CA THR A 164 -7.83 -1.93 -16.09
C THR A 164 -6.82 -1.36 -17.10
N ALA A 165 -7.14 -0.24 -17.74
CA ALA A 165 -6.24 0.47 -18.65
C ALA A 165 -4.98 1.04 -17.98
N ARG A 166 -4.97 1.17 -16.64
CA ARG A 166 -3.80 1.65 -15.89
C ARG A 166 -2.83 0.51 -15.56
N ASN A 167 -1.82 0.34 -16.40
CA ASN A 167 -0.77 -0.68 -16.23
C ASN A 167 0.46 -0.18 -15.46
N ASP A 168 0.52 1.11 -15.16
CA ASP A 168 1.65 1.77 -14.49
C ASP A 168 1.67 1.54 -12.96
N LEU A 169 0.64 0.87 -12.42
CA LEU A 169 0.44 0.67 -10.98
C LEU A 169 0.86 -0.72 -10.47
N PHE A 170 1.23 -1.63 -11.35
CA PHE A 170 1.69 -2.98 -11.01
C PHE A 170 3.09 -2.94 -10.38
N LEU A 171 3.36 -3.83 -9.41
CA LEU A 171 4.74 -3.95 -8.90
C LEU A 171 5.68 -4.50 -9.99
N PRO A 172 6.98 -4.14 -9.96
CA PRO A 172 7.97 -4.75 -10.85
C PRO A 172 7.93 -6.27 -10.77
N GLY A 173 7.85 -6.93 -11.93
CA GLY A 173 7.71 -8.39 -12.03
C GLY A 173 6.28 -8.91 -11.89
N CYS A 174 5.30 -8.04 -11.67
CA CYS A 174 3.88 -8.33 -11.76
C CYS A 174 3.32 -7.80 -13.09
N GLY A 175 2.73 -8.66 -13.92
CA GLY A 175 2.01 -8.24 -15.12
C GLY A 175 2.86 -8.07 -16.39
N ARG A 176 3.42 -9.18 -16.90
CA ARG A 176 3.45 -9.40 -18.35
C ARG A 176 2.22 -10.23 -18.74
#